data_AF-A0A6P9CBB5-F1
#
_entry.id   AF-A0A6P9CBB5-F1
#
_cell.length_a   1.000
_cell.length_b   1.000
_cell.length_c   1.000
_cell.angle_alpha   90.00
_cell.angle_beta   90.00
_cell.angle_gamma   90.00
#
_symmetry.space_group_name_H-M   'P 1'
#
loop_
_entity.id
_entity.type
_entity.pdbx_description
1 polymer ?
#
loop_
_entity_poly.entity_id
_entity_poly.type
_entity_poly.pdbx_seq_one_letter_code
_entity_poly.pdbx_strand_id
1 'polypeptide(L)'
;MARSFFRPQKFLRRTQFLLFFLTAAYLMAGSLLLLQRSRVVLQQGSRGFSRNQGLPVAETLPGEANAESRPVQMPRLTSKLLVNMHTVYGSNPDQKDGPRWLISRNSELRQLRRRWFLRFVNDQEPVLASGAKTVKHASKSKGTYIGCFGDDSRKRTLKGAVFYDLRKMTISHCQEACAERAYKYAGLEYGAECYCGNQLPVNIAKQEECNNECKGEKGTICGGINRLSVYQVEESGAGPKRRQNIIYRGCFKVPENLTNILPASLIHSNLTVEMCSEFCSKKEFPLAVIRRPQCHCGFATINFPLHNSSDRSFCSRLENVSGTAEVSNAGDHGFVYQTPVQDTRCIDRNFLPTKSKALVALSSFPGAGNTWVRHLIEHATGIYTGSYYFDGTLYNKGFKGEKDHWRSRRTICVKTHESGRKEIEMFDAAILLIRNPYKSLVAEFNRKCAGHLGYATDQNWKSKEWPDFVNSYASWWASHVLDWLKYGKHLLVVHYEDLEEALLPKLREMVEFLNITVTYDRLLCVENNRDGNFKRSGAKQKGFEPFTKEMKEGIDQFIVIVDKALRERNFTGLPKMYLRR
;
A
#
# COMPACT_ATOMS: atom_id res chain seq x y z
N MET A 1 -46.21 29.85 30.57
CA MET A 1 -44.91 30.51 30.84
C MET A 1 -43.77 29.53 30.51
N ALA A 2 -42.50 29.93 30.68
CA ALA A 2 -41.27 29.11 30.45
C ALA A 2 -40.76 28.91 28.99
N ARG A 3 -40.38 30.00 28.30
CA ARG A 3 -39.48 29.96 27.12
C ARG A 3 -38.49 31.15 27.06
N SER A 4 -37.53 31.23 27.99
CA SER A 4 -36.46 32.26 27.94
C SER A 4 -35.03 31.80 28.30
N PHE A 5 -34.84 30.78 29.14
CA PHE A 5 -33.53 30.54 29.78
C PHE A 5 -32.49 29.72 29.00
N PHE A 6 -32.80 29.20 27.81
CA PHE A 6 -31.91 28.28 27.08
C PHE A 6 -30.80 28.94 26.21
N ARG A 7 -30.81 30.27 26.02
CA ARG A 7 -29.73 30.99 25.30
C ARG A 7 -28.47 31.30 26.15
N PRO A 8 -28.55 31.85 27.39
CA PRO A 8 -27.34 32.28 28.12
C PRO A 8 -26.36 31.15 28.47
N GLN A 9 -26.84 29.96 28.85
CA GLN A 9 -25.95 28.82 29.17
C GLN A 9 -25.04 28.40 28.00
N LYS A 10 -25.53 28.51 26.75
CA LYS A 10 -24.74 28.18 25.54
C LYS A 10 -23.68 29.24 25.23
N PHE A 11 -23.88 30.47 25.69
CA PHE A 11 -22.90 31.56 25.61
C PHE A 11 -21.82 31.41 26.70
N LEU A 12 -22.23 31.19 27.95
CA LEU A 12 -21.33 30.97 29.10
C LEU A 12 -20.37 29.79 28.89
N ARG A 13 -20.84 28.65 28.33
CA ARG A 13 -19.93 27.57 27.96
C ARG A 13 -18.93 27.96 26.85
N ARG A 14 -19.35 28.76 25.86
CA ARG A 14 -18.43 29.25 24.81
C ARG A 14 -17.36 30.19 25.35
N THR A 15 -17.70 31.10 26.27
CA THR A 15 -16.72 32.00 26.89
C THR A 15 -15.76 31.25 27.83
N GLN A 16 -16.24 30.26 28.60
CA GLN A 16 -15.35 29.39 29.40
C GLN A 16 -14.35 28.60 28.52
N PHE A 17 -14.80 28.01 27.41
CA PHE A 17 -13.87 27.33 26.48
C PHE A 17 -12.87 28.29 25.84
N LEU A 18 -13.29 29.50 25.44
CA LEU A 18 -12.39 30.54 24.90
C LEU A 18 -11.33 30.97 25.93
N LEU A 19 -11.73 31.19 27.18
CA LEU A 19 -10.81 31.50 28.28
C LEU A 19 -9.82 30.35 28.53
N PHE A 20 -10.28 29.09 28.49
CA PHE A 20 -9.41 27.92 28.65
C PHE A 20 -8.37 27.78 27.52
N PHE A 21 -8.76 28.05 26.27
CA PHE A 21 -7.80 28.08 25.15
C PHE A 21 -6.83 29.26 25.22
N LEU A 22 -7.27 30.43 25.69
CA LEU A 22 -6.42 31.60 25.88
C LEU A 22 -5.41 31.40 27.02
N THR A 23 -5.81 30.83 28.17
CA THR A 23 -4.88 30.52 29.26
C THR A 23 -3.90 29.40 28.87
N ALA A 24 -4.35 28.37 28.16
CA ALA A 24 -3.46 27.34 27.62
C ALA A 24 -2.44 27.94 26.63
N ALA A 25 -2.86 28.82 25.72
CA ALA A 25 -1.95 29.50 24.80
C ALA A 25 -0.95 30.41 25.53
N TYR A 26 -1.40 31.14 26.58
CA TYR A 26 -0.54 32.00 27.39
C TYR A 26 0.51 31.21 28.16
N LEU A 27 0.14 30.08 28.78
CA LEU A 27 1.07 29.18 29.46
C LEU A 27 2.11 28.58 28.50
N MET A 28 1.67 28.13 27.32
CA MET A 28 2.57 27.61 26.28
C MET A 28 3.55 28.68 25.76
N ALA A 29 3.10 29.92 25.59
CA ALA A 29 3.96 31.05 25.23
C ALA A 29 4.96 31.41 26.35
N GLY A 30 4.51 31.41 27.61
CA GLY A 30 5.36 31.64 28.78
C GLY A 30 6.49 30.61 28.89
N SER A 31 6.19 29.32 28.68
CA SER A 31 7.21 28.26 28.68
C SER A 31 8.24 28.41 27.55
N LEU A 32 7.86 28.93 26.38
CA LEU A 32 8.79 29.23 25.29
C LEU A 32 9.74 30.39 25.64
N LEU A 33 9.24 31.44 26.31
CA LEU A 33 10.08 32.56 26.76
C LEU A 33 11.05 32.17 27.87
N LEU A 34 10.65 31.28 28.77
CA LEU A 34 11.55 30.71 29.79
C LEU A 34 12.66 29.86 29.15
N LEU A 35 12.33 29.03 28.16
CA LEU A 35 13.32 28.24 27.39
C LEU A 35 14.28 29.10 26.54
N GLN A 36 13.89 30.32 26.16
CA GLN A 36 14.82 31.27 25.52
C GLN A 36 15.73 32.00 26.52
N ARG A 37 15.31 32.16 27.79
CA ARG A 37 16.15 32.77 28.85
C ARG A 37 17.09 31.78 29.55
N SER A 38 16.88 30.47 29.42
CA SER A 38 17.73 29.43 30.03
C SER A 38 19.03 29.12 29.28
N ARG A 39 19.49 30.00 28.35
CA ARG A 39 20.88 29.98 27.84
C ARG A 39 21.83 30.63 28.85
N VAL A 40 21.99 29.99 30.01
CA VAL A 40 23.02 30.37 31.00
C VAL A 40 24.39 29.96 30.46
N VAL A 41 25.36 30.86 30.61
CA VAL A 41 26.75 30.70 30.18
C VAL A 41 27.41 29.57 30.98
N LEU A 42 28.16 28.71 30.30
CA LEU A 42 29.30 28.01 30.89
C LEU A 42 30.57 28.34 30.10
N GLN A 43 31.66 28.49 30.82
CA GLN A 43 32.77 29.38 30.47
C GLN A 43 34.01 28.59 30.05
N GLN A 44 34.80 29.12 29.10
CA GLN A 44 36.12 28.57 28.81
C GLN A 44 37.06 28.83 30.00
N GLY A 45 37.45 27.77 30.69
CA GLY A 45 38.56 27.73 31.67
C GLY A 45 39.77 27.01 31.06
N SER A 46 40.98 27.35 31.50
CA SER A 46 42.23 26.91 30.87
C SER A 46 43.23 26.30 31.86
N ARG A 47 44.06 25.38 31.35
CA ARG A 47 45.22 24.70 31.97
C ARG A 47 44.95 23.72 33.13
N GLY A 48 45.56 22.55 33.01
CA GLY A 48 45.72 21.54 34.07
C GLY A 48 46.60 20.39 33.56
N PHE A 49 47.80 20.25 34.11
CA PHE A 49 48.77 19.19 33.77
C PHE A 49 48.65 18.05 34.79
N SER A 50 48.53 16.78 34.38
CA SER A 50 49.13 15.67 35.14
C SER A 50 49.29 14.37 34.33
N ARG A 51 50.18 13.52 34.84
CA ARG A 51 51.05 12.55 34.17
C ARG A 51 50.73 11.09 34.59
N ASN A 52 50.90 10.15 33.64
CA ASN A 52 51.14 8.69 33.78
C ASN A 52 50.17 7.76 34.55
N GLN A 53 49.73 6.67 33.89
CA GLN A 53 49.91 5.22 34.21
C GLN A 53 49.02 4.36 33.26
N GLY A 54 49.31 3.11 32.87
CA GLY A 54 50.57 2.35 33.00
C GLY A 54 50.48 0.81 32.83
N LEU A 55 50.39 0.28 31.59
CA LEU A 55 50.62 -1.15 31.20
C LEU A 55 49.62 -2.21 31.78
N PRO A 56 49.66 -3.52 31.41
CA PRO A 56 50.62 -4.29 30.58
C PRO A 56 50.03 -5.07 29.37
N VAL A 57 50.86 -5.92 28.74
CA VAL A 57 50.64 -6.74 27.52
C VAL A 57 51.32 -8.11 27.67
N ALA A 58 50.70 -9.21 27.18
CA ALA A 58 51.29 -10.52 26.78
C ALA A 58 50.16 -11.46 26.26
N GLU A 59 50.32 -12.55 25.48
CA GLU A 59 51.30 -13.14 24.52
C GLU A 59 50.49 -14.24 23.73
N THR A 60 50.51 -14.35 22.38
CA THR A 60 51.33 -15.25 21.50
C THR A 60 51.49 -16.72 21.97
N LEU A 61 51.48 -17.82 21.17
CA LEU A 61 51.45 -18.17 19.71
C LEU A 61 51.22 -19.74 19.60
N PRO A 62 51.48 -20.56 18.53
CA PRO A 62 51.63 -20.38 17.05
C PRO A 62 50.89 -21.42 16.13
N GLY A 63 51.01 -21.26 14.79
CA GLY A 63 50.95 -22.33 13.76
C GLY A 63 49.65 -22.44 12.93
N GLU A 64 49.63 -22.69 11.60
CA GLU A 64 50.68 -22.78 10.55
C GLU A 64 50.15 -22.28 9.17
N ALA A 65 50.97 -22.35 8.11
CA ALA A 65 50.75 -21.79 6.75
C ALA A 65 49.68 -22.55 5.90
N ASN A 66 49.26 -22.18 4.67
CA ASN A 66 49.74 -21.25 3.61
C ASN A 66 48.53 -20.91 2.66
N ALA A 67 48.55 -20.22 1.50
CA ALA A 67 49.53 -19.48 0.66
C ALA A 67 48.77 -18.56 -0.36
N GLU A 68 49.49 -17.65 -1.05
CA GLU A 68 49.16 -17.00 -2.36
C GLU A 68 47.85 -16.17 -2.54
N SER A 69 47.78 -15.07 -3.34
CA SER A 69 48.74 -14.39 -4.22
C SER A 69 48.53 -12.84 -4.25
N ARG A 70 49.04 -12.12 -5.27
CA ARG A 70 49.39 -10.67 -5.25
C ARG A 70 48.23 -9.66 -5.50
N PRO A 71 48.35 -8.40 -5.01
CA PRO A 71 47.47 -7.28 -5.35
C PRO A 71 47.92 -6.51 -6.63
N VAL A 72 47.01 -5.73 -7.20
CA VAL A 72 47.28 -4.69 -8.23
C VAL A 72 46.72 -3.35 -7.75
N GLN A 73 47.40 -2.24 -8.06
CA GLN A 73 47.14 -0.91 -7.49
C GLN A 73 47.21 0.19 -8.58
N MET A 74 46.66 1.37 -8.26
CA MET A 74 46.73 2.67 -8.96
C MET A 74 45.66 2.98 -10.04
N PRO A 75 45.35 4.28 -10.29
CA PRO A 75 45.54 5.47 -9.45
C PRO A 75 44.26 6.31 -9.24
N ARG A 76 44.31 7.23 -8.25
CA ARG A 76 43.47 8.45 -8.26
C ARG A 76 44.14 9.51 -9.14
N LEU A 77 43.37 10.37 -9.81
CA LEU A 77 43.91 11.57 -10.47
C LEU A 77 43.14 12.83 -10.05
N THR A 78 43.86 13.90 -9.72
CA THR A 78 43.28 15.18 -9.26
C THR A 78 44.13 16.40 -9.69
N SER A 79 43.67 17.13 -10.72
CA SER A 79 43.90 18.57 -10.96
C SER A 79 42.90 18.98 -12.06
N LYS A 80 42.15 20.08 -12.03
CA LYS A 80 42.45 21.53 -11.85
C LYS A 80 43.37 22.13 -12.94
N LEU A 81 42.91 23.29 -13.43
CA LEU A 81 43.59 24.30 -14.25
C LEU A 81 43.97 23.92 -15.70
N LEU A 82 43.17 24.43 -16.63
CA LEU A 82 43.68 25.43 -17.60
C LEU A 82 42.58 26.45 -17.91
N VAL A 83 42.99 27.63 -18.41
CA VAL A 83 42.18 28.86 -18.53
C VAL A 83 42.54 29.54 -19.86
N ASN A 84 41.64 30.40 -20.37
CA ASN A 84 41.73 31.20 -21.60
C ASN A 84 41.64 30.46 -22.95
N MET A 85 40.54 30.71 -23.64
CA MET A 85 40.61 31.25 -25.01
C MET A 85 39.50 32.30 -25.18
N HIS A 86 39.85 33.47 -25.69
CA HIS A 86 38.95 34.64 -25.85
C HIS A 86 39.28 35.32 -27.20
N THR A 87 38.28 35.98 -27.81
CA THR A 87 38.39 36.82 -29.04
C THR A 87 38.77 36.05 -30.33
N VAL A 88 38.33 36.40 -31.56
CA VAL A 88 37.42 37.44 -32.10
C VAL A 88 36.46 36.72 -33.08
N TYR A 89 35.12 36.86 -33.05
CA TYR A 89 34.21 37.85 -33.67
C TYR A 89 32.78 37.48 -33.19
N GLY A 90 31.73 38.31 -33.18
CA GLY A 90 31.55 39.73 -33.52
C GLY A 90 30.08 40.04 -33.81
N SER A 91 29.33 40.61 -32.84
CA SER A 91 27.95 41.17 -32.92
C SER A 91 26.89 40.44 -33.78
N ASN A 92 25.76 39.95 -33.24
CA ASN A 92 24.72 40.78 -32.61
C ASN A 92 23.84 39.93 -31.65
N PRO A 93 23.16 40.50 -30.62
CA PRO A 93 22.42 39.71 -29.64
C PRO A 93 20.90 39.75 -29.84
N ASP A 94 20.30 38.67 -30.34
CA ASP A 94 18.87 38.42 -30.04
C ASP A 94 18.45 36.94 -30.14
N GLN A 95 17.27 36.66 -29.60
CA GLN A 95 16.39 35.52 -29.84
C GLN A 95 16.96 34.08 -29.74
N LYS A 96 16.82 33.48 -28.54
CA LYS A 96 16.56 32.04 -28.39
C LYS A 96 15.31 31.80 -27.54
N ASP A 97 14.18 31.64 -28.21
CA ASP A 97 12.88 31.38 -27.58
C ASP A 97 12.82 29.99 -26.93
N GLY A 98 12.91 29.96 -25.61
CA GLY A 98 12.31 28.93 -24.77
C GLY A 98 10.94 29.41 -24.27
N PRO A 99 9.88 28.58 -24.25
CA PRO A 99 8.52 29.01 -23.91
C PRO A 99 8.43 29.61 -22.50
N ARG A 100 8.36 30.96 -22.43
CA ARG A 100 8.37 31.74 -21.17
C ARG A 100 7.25 31.40 -20.18
N TRP A 101 6.16 30.74 -20.61
CA TRP A 101 5.04 30.40 -19.73
C TRP A 101 5.36 29.30 -18.69
N LEU A 102 6.43 28.52 -18.87
CA LEU A 102 6.83 27.46 -17.93
C LEU A 102 7.57 27.97 -16.68
N ILE A 103 7.74 29.28 -16.50
CA ILE A 103 8.37 29.88 -15.30
C ILE A 103 7.37 30.81 -14.58
N SER A 104 6.31 30.21 -14.01
CA SER A 104 5.43 30.94 -13.07
C SER A 104 5.97 30.84 -11.64
N ARG A 105 6.09 31.99 -10.96
CA ARG A 105 6.56 32.10 -9.56
C ARG A 105 5.42 31.69 -8.63
N ASN A 106 5.27 30.38 -8.40
CA ASN A 106 4.12 29.77 -7.70
C ASN A 106 4.00 30.13 -6.19
N SER A 107 3.62 31.38 -5.91
CA SER A 107 2.90 31.82 -4.71
C SER A 107 1.38 31.76 -4.96
N GLU A 108 0.90 32.33 -6.07
CA GLU A 108 -0.51 32.41 -6.43
C GLU A 108 -1.14 31.03 -6.60
N LEU A 109 -0.48 30.10 -7.30
CA LEU A 109 -0.94 28.71 -7.40
C LEU A 109 -0.98 27.99 -6.03
N ARG A 110 -0.16 28.38 -5.03
CA ARG A 110 -0.31 27.90 -3.64
C ARG A 110 -1.49 28.57 -2.94
N GLN A 111 -1.77 29.84 -3.21
CA GLN A 111 -2.92 30.56 -2.68
C GLN A 111 -4.24 30.02 -3.25
N LEU A 112 -4.33 29.77 -4.57
CA LEU A 112 -5.50 29.13 -5.21
C LEU A 112 -5.76 27.74 -4.62
N ARG A 113 -4.70 26.91 -4.46
CA ARG A 113 -4.78 25.61 -3.76
C ARG A 113 -5.35 25.76 -2.32
N ARG A 114 -4.99 26.81 -1.58
CA ARG A 114 -5.55 27.10 -0.24
C ARG A 114 -6.97 27.67 -0.28
N ARG A 115 -7.29 28.55 -1.24
CA ARG A 115 -8.59 29.24 -1.37
C ARG A 115 -9.69 28.25 -1.73
N TRP A 116 -9.41 27.30 -2.61
CA TRP A 116 -10.30 26.17 -2.93
C TRP A 116 -10.50 25.23 -1.73
N PHE A 117 -9.42 24.90 -1.01
CA PHE A 117 -9.47 24.07 0.19
C PHE A 117 -10.30 24.71 1.32
N LEU A 118 -10.17 26.02 1.54
CA LEU A 118 -10.91 26.75 2.57
C LEU A 118 -12.40 26.93 2.23
N ARG A 119 -12.75 27.10 0.95
CA ARG A 119 -14.17 27.20 0.54
C ARG A 119 -14.94 25.91 0.86
N PHE A 120 -14.37 24.76 0.53
CA PHE A 120 -14.98 23.45 0.82
C PHE A 120 -15.14 23.10 2.31
N VAL A 121 -14.43 23.79 3.22
CA VAL A 121 -14.54 23.55 4.67
C VAL A 121 -15.70 24.32 5.31
N ASN A 122 -16.17 25.42 4.69
CA ASN A 122 -17.24 26.24 5.25
C ASN A 122 -18.65 25.77 4.89
N ASP A 123 -18.83 25.08 3.75
CA ASP A 123 -20.15 24.73 3.20
C ASP A 123 -20.72 23.40 3.77
N GLN A 124 -20.19 22.88 4.90
CA GLN A 124 -20.76 21.75 5.63
C GLN A 124 -21.70 22.21 6.77
N GLU A 125 -22.87 22.71 6.42
CA GLU A 125 -24.00 22.68 7.36
C GLU A 125 -24.49 21.23 7.56
N PRO A 126 -24.78 20.79 8.81
CA PRO A 126 -25.18 19.42 9.07
C PRO A 126 -26.66 19.19 8.70
N VAL A 127 -26.90 18.50 7.59
CA VAL A 127 -28.24 18.03 7.21
C VAL A 127 -28.81 17.15 8.33
N LEU A 128 -29.94 17.58 8.90
CA LEU A 128 -30.65 16.87 9.97
C LEU A 128 -31.30 15.58 9.41
N ALA A 129 -30.58 14.46 9.53
CA ALA A 129 -31.14 13.14 9.27
C ALA A 129 -32.30 12.85 10.24
N SER A 130 -33.47 12.49 9.68
CA SER A 130 -34.67 12.18 10.46
C SER A 130 -34.45 11.01 11.42
N GLY A 131 -35.03 11.10 12.61
CA GLY A 131 -34.73 10.21 13.74
C GLY A 131 -35.38 8.83 13.63
N ALA A 132 -34.75 7.91 12.90
CA ALA A 132 -35.03 6.48 13.04
C ALA A 132 -34.56 5.98 14.41
N LYS A 133 -35.48 5.48 15.26
CA LYS A 133 -35.15 4.90 16.58
C LYS A 133 -34.37 3.60 16.39
N THR A 134 -33.06 3.61 16.63
CA THR A 134 -32.24 2.40 16.64
C THR A 134 -32.53 1.55 17.88
N VAL A 135 -33.24 0.44 17.68
CA VAL A 135 -33.41 -0.59 18.71
C VAL A 135 -32.03 -1.19 19.03
N LYS A 136 -31.64 -1.18 20.31
CA LYS A 136 -30.43 -1.88 20.77
C LYS A 136 -30.66 -3.39 20.76
N HIS A 137 -30.44 -4.04 19.63
CA HIS A 137 -30.16 -5.47 19.65
C HIS A 137 -28.76 -5.70 20.22
N ALA A 138 -28.71 -6.21 21.45
CA ALA A 138 -27.50 -6.85 21.96
C ALA A 138 -27.27 -8.12 21.14
N SER A 139 -26.31 -8.07 20.22
CA SER A 139 -26.00 -9.21 19.36
C SER A 139 -25.24 -10.25 20.17
N LYS A 140 -25.89 -11.38 20.50
CA LYS A 140 -25.19 -12.55 21.04
C LYS A 140 -24.08 -12.95 20.05
N SER A 141 -22.86 -13.14 20.56
CA SER A 141 -21.75 -13.72 19.81
C SER A 141 -22.14 -15.11 19.29
N LYS A 142 -22.04 -15.32 17.97
CA LYS A 142 -22.37 -16.59 17.27
C LYS A 142 -21.18 -17.54 17.22
N GLY A 143 -20.42 -17.59 18.30
CA GLY A 143 -19.17 -18.34 18.32
C GLY A 143 -18.65 -18.50 19.74
N THR A 144 -18.36 -19.74 20.10
CA THR A 144 -17.86 -20.16 21.40
C THR A 144 -16.48 -19.56 21.67
N TYR A 145 -16.27 -18.96 22.84
CA TYR A 145 -14.92 -18.55 23.25
C TYR A 145 -14.08 -19.78 23.62
N ILE A 146 -12.84 -19.85 23.13
CA ILE A 146 -11.94 -20.98 23.34
C ILE A 146 -10.78 -20.64 24.29
N GLY A 147 -10.30 -19.40 24.30
CA GLY A 147 -9.28 -18.95 25.24
C GLY A 147 -8.41 -17.79 24.77
N CYS A 148 -7.43 -17.43 25.58
CA CYS A 148 -6.36 -16.49 25.23
C CYS A 148 -5.14 -17.26 24.72
N PHE A 149 -4.55 -16.79 23.62
CA PHE A 149 -3.39 -17.45 22.99
C PHE A 149 -2.30 -16.45 22.61
N GLY A 150 -1.04 -16.85 22.71
CA GLY A 150 0.10 -16.06 22.26
C GLY A 150 0.18 -16.00 20.73
N ASP A 151 0.49 -14.83 20.19
CA ASP A 151 0.76 -14.64 18.75
C ASP A 151 2.15 -14.02 18.49
N ASP A 152 2.71 -14.29 17.31
CA ASP A 152 4.02 -13.81 16.87
C ASP A 152 3.88 -13.17 15.47
N SER A 153 4.28 -11.90 15.35
CA SER A 153 4.27 -11.15 14.09
C SER A 153 5.24 -11.68 13.01
N ARG A 154 6.07 -12.68 13.34
CA ARG A 154 6.90 -13.45 12.41
C ARG A 154 6.34 -14.84 12.07
N LYS A 155 5.41 -15.35 12.87
CA LYS A 155 4.85 -16.71 12.77
C LYS A 155 3.41 -16.70 13.29
N ARG A 156 2.52 -16.04 12.54
CA ARG A 156 1.13 -15.83 12.94
C ARG A 156 0.43 -17.14 13.30
N THR A 157 -0.27 -17.09 14.42
CA THR A 157 -0.89 -18.21 15.12
C THR A 157 -2.20 -18.65 14.47
N LEU A 158 -2.93 -17.69 13.90
CA LEU A 158 -4.00 -17.94 12.91
C LEU A 158 -3.51 -17.44 11.54
N LYS A 159 -3.51 -18.33 10.53
CA LYS A 159 -2.79 -18.14 9.25
C LYS A 159 -3.67 -17.83 8.04
N GLY A 160 -4.97 -17.65 8.26
CA GLY A 160 -5.95 -17.28 7.24
C GLY A 160 -6.02 -15.78 7.00
N ALA A 161 -7.22 -15.29 6.65
CA ALA A 161 -7.44 -13.88 6.36
C ALA A 161 -7.22 -12.98 7.58
N VAL A 162 -6.64 -11.80 7.38
CA VAL A 162 -6.38 -10.80 8.44
C VAL A 162 -6.92 -9.43 8.02
N PHE A 163 -7.65 -8.76 8.91
CA PHE A 163 -8.18 -7.41 8.68
C PHE A 163 -8.32 -6.60 9.98
N TYR A 164 -8.63 -5.30 9.86
CA TYR A 164 -8.54 -4.33 10.95
C TYR A 164 -9.68 -3.30 10.89
N ASP A 165 -10.26 -2.93 12.03
CA ASP A 165 -11.13 -1.74 12.15
C ASP A 165 -10.93 -1.04 13.51
N LEU A 166 -10.26 0.12 13.49
CA LEU A 166 -9.93 0.88 14.70
C LEU A 166 -11.11 1.67 15.30
N ARG A 167 -12.34 1.48 14.81
CA ARG A 167 -13.56 2.18 15.27
C ARG A 167 -14.79 1.28 15.42
N LYS A 168 -14.83 0.12 14.77
CA LYS A 168 -16.00 -0.78 14.73
C LYS A 168 -15.68 -2.25 14.97
N MET A 169 -14.44 -2.63 15.24
CA MET A 169 -14.12 -4.03 15.55
C MET A 169 -14.87 -4.49 16.82
N THR A 170 -15.59 -5.60 16.70
CA THR A 170 -16.28 -6.33 17.76
C THR A 170 -16.01 -7.82 17.59
N ILE A 171 -16.26 -8.63 18.64
CA ILE A 171 -16.19 -10.10 18.54
C ILE A 171 -17.07 -10.59 17.38
N SER A 172 -18.32 -10.12 17.32
CA SER A 172 -19.30 -10.50 16.29
C SER A 172 -18.84 -10.15 14.87
N HIS A 173 -18.25 -8.96 14.65
CA HIS A 173 -17.76 -8.56 13.33
C HIS A 173 -16.59 -9.46 12.86
N CYS A 174 -15.70 -9.85 13.77
CA CYS A 174 -14.60 -10.77 13.46
C CYS A 174 -15.12 -12.19 13.19
N GLN A 175 -16.00 -12.71 14.05
CA GLN A 175 -16.63 -14.03 13.88
C GLN A 175 -17.36 -14.14 12.54
N GLU A 176 -18.23 -13.18 12.19
CA GLU A 176 -19.00 -13.21 10.95
C GLU A 176 -18.09 -13.08 9.72
N ALA A 177 -17.08 -12.21 9.75
CA ALA A 177 -16.13 -12.09 8.65
C ALA A 177 -15.27 -13.35 8.43
N CYS A 178 -14.91 -14.07 9.49
CA CYS A 178 -14.23 -15.36 9.37
C CYS A 178 -15.19 -16.46 8.86
N ALA A 179 -16.45 -16.47 9.30
CA ALA A 179 -17.50 -17.37 8.80
C ALA A 179 -17.73 -17.20 7.27
N GLU A 180 -17.86 -15.96 6.80
CA GLU A 180 -18.02 -15.63 5.37
C GLU A 180 -16.86 -16.10 4.48
N ARG A 181 -15.69 -16.35 5.09
CA ARG A 181 -14.47 -16.81 4.42
C ARG A 181 -14.17 -18.29 4.67
N ALA A 182 -15.12 -19.02 5.26
CA ALA A 182 -15.01 -20.45 5.60
C ALA A 182 -13.83 -20.79 6.52
N TYR A 183 -13.55 -19.94 7.52
CA TYR A 183 -12.61 -20.23 8.60
C TYR A 183 -13.32 -20.65 9.88
N LYS A 184 -12.82 -21.72 10.51
CA LYS A 184 -13.34 -22.29 11.77
C LYS A 184 -13.08 -21.44 13.01
N TYR A 185 -12.02 -20.62 12.99
CA TYR A 185 -11.58 -19.83 14.14
C TYR A 185 -11.43 -18.36 13.77
N ALA A 186 -11.80 -17.50 14.73
CA ALA A 186 -11.65 -16.06 14.69
C ALA A 186 -10.89 -15.61 15.95
N GLY A 187 -9.74 -14.97 15.78
CA GLY A 187 -8.91 -14.42 16.86
C GLY A 187 -8.85 -12.90 16.78
N LEU A 188 -9.07 -12.23 17.90
CA LEU A 188 -9.02 -10.77 17.99
C LEU A 188 -7.77 -10.32 18.74
N GLU A 189 -7.06 -9.31 18.22
CA GLU A 189 -5.85 -8.71 18.81
C GLU A 189 -6.02 -7.20 18.99
N TYR A 190 -5.33 -6.62 19.99
CA TYR A 190 -5.18 -5.18 20.22
C TYR A 190 -6.48 -4.35 20.27
N GLY A 191 -7.62 -5.00 20.50
CA GLY A 191 -8.95 -4.40 20.47
C GLY A 191 -9.51 -4.11 19.07
N ALA A 192 -8.74 -4.33 18.00
CA ALA A 192 -8.99 -3.70 16.69
C ALA A 192 -8.61 -4.54 15.46
N GLU A 193 -7.93 -5.66 15.67
CA GLU A 193 -7.33 -6.49 14.63
C GLU A 193 -7.98 -7.88 14.69
N CYS A 194 -8.30 -8.48 13.55
CA CYS A 194 -9.00 -9.75 13.43
C CYS A 194 -8.22 -10.70 12.50
N TYR A 195 -8.02 -11.93 12.98
CA TYR A 195 -7.25 -12.99 12.35
C TYR A 195 -8.13 -14.23 12.23
N CYS A 196 -8.26 -14.80 11.04
CA CYS A 196 -9.02 -16.02 10.81
C CYS A 196 -8.10 -17.23 10.64
N GLY A 197 -8.57 -18.44 10.91
CA GLY A 197 -7.80 -19.68 10.63
C GLY A 197 -8.64 -20.96 10.74
N ASN A 198 -8.09 -22.07 10.25
CA ASN A 198 -8.73 -23.40 10.29
C ASN A 198 -8.07 -24.37 11.27
N GLN A 199 -6.88 -24.03 11.78
CA GLN A 199 -6.17 -24.78 12.83
C GLN A 199 -6.35 -24.07 14.18
N LEU A 200 -6.51 -24.84 15.26
CA LEU A 200 -6.56 -24.27 16.61
C LEU A 200 -5.13 -23.87 17.06
N PRO A 201 -4.94 -22.67 17.63
CA PRO A 201 -3.70 -22.25 18.25
C PRO A 201 -3.18 -23.21 19.34
N VAL A 202 -1.86 -23.42 19.37
CA VAL A 202 -1.19 -24.29 20.35
C VAL A 202 -0.66 -23.51 21.56
N ASN A 203 -0.26 -22.26 21.36
CA ASN A 203 0.38 -21.44 22.39
C ASN A 203 -0.67 -20.80 23.32
N ILE A 204 -1.22 -21.55 24.27
CA ILE A 204 -2.15 -21.03 25.28
C ILE A 204 -1.44 -19.95 26.12
N ALA A 205 -2.13 -18.84 26.37
CA ALA A 205 -1.68 -17.75 27.24
C ALA A 205 -2.67 -17.55 28.40
N LYS A 206 -2.27 -16.81 29.45
CA LYS A 206 -3.17 -16.52 30.57
C LYS A 206 -4.32 -15.62 30.14
N GLN A 207 -5.49 -15.82 30.74
CA GLN A 207 -6.71 -15.13 30.33
C GLN A 207 -6.62 -13.61 30.51
N GLU A 208 -5.88 -13.17 31.53
CA GLU A 208 -5.66 -11.77 31.93
C GLU A 208 -4.73 -11.02 30.97
N GLU A 209 -3.98 -11.73 30.12
CA GLU A 209 -3.13 -11.17 29.07
C GLU A 209 -3.94 -10.76 27.83
N CYS A 210 -5.17 -11.26 27.70
CA CYS A 210 -6.18 -10.76 26.76
C CYS A 210 -7.08 -9.72 27.46
N ASN A 211 -6.62 -8.46 27.52
CA ASN A 211 -7.25 -7.38 28.30
C ASN A 211 -7.58 -6.10 27.51
N ASN A 212 -7.42 -6.08 26.19
CA ASN A 212 -7.72 -4.91 25.35
C ASN A 212 -9.21 -4.85 24.98
N GLU A 213 -9.88 -3.73 25.31
CA GLU A 213 -11.26 -3.47 24.87
C GLU A 213 -11.41 -3.37 23.33
N CYS A 214 -12.49 -3.94 22.80
CA CYS A 214 -12.93 -3.82 21.41
C CYS A 214 -13.20 -2.34 21.03
N LYS A 215 -12.68 -1.86 19.89
CA LYS A 215 -12.87 -0.44 19.51
C LYS A 215 -14.28 -0.11 19.04
N GLY A 216 -15.07 -1.11 18.61
CA GLY A 216 -16.48 -0.97 18.28
C GLY A 216 -17.44 -1.17 19.46
N GLU A 217 -17.01 -1.81 20.54
CA GLU A 217 -17.89 -2.21 21.66
C GLU A 217 -17.14 -2.14 23.00
N LYS A 218 -17.37 -1.07 23.75
CA LYS A 218 -16.71 -0.84 25.04
C LYS A 218 -17.14 -1.87 26.09
N GLY A 219 -16.21 -2.28 26.93
CA GLY A 219 -16.39 -3.31 27.95
C GLY A 219 -16.28 -4.75 27.42
N THR A 220 -16.31 -4.97 26.11
CA THR A 220 -16.04 -6.28 25.49
C THR A 220 -14.53 -6.44 25.25
N ILE A 221 -13.98 -7.62 25.55
CA ILE A 221 -12.56 -7.95 25.35
C ILE A 221 -12.30 -8.44 23.91
N CYS A 222 -11.22 -7.94 23.32
CA CYS A 222 -10.76 -8.24 21.96
C CYS A 222 -9.22 -8.41 21.94
N GLY A 223 -8.73 -9.45 22.63
CA GLY A 223 -7.31 -9.81 22.68
C GLY A 223 -6.47 -8.96 23.64
N GLY A 224 -5.15 -8.97 23.43
CA GLY A 224 -4.16 -8.22 24.19
C GLY A 224 -3.10 -7.61 23.28
N ILE A 225 -1.83 -7.62 23.69
CA ILE A 225 -0.67 -7.24 22.85
C ILE A 225 0.11 -8.53 22.56
N ASN A 226 0.27 -8.92 21.29
CA ASN A 226 0.76 -10.26 20.90
C ASN A 226 -0.09 -11.39 21.52
N ARG A 227 -1.40 -11.14 21.66
CA ARG A 227 -2.36 -12.03 22.35
C ARG A 227 -3.71 -12.03 21.64
N LEU A 228 -4.16 -13.21 21.21
CA LEU A 228 -5.43 -13.43 20.53
C LEU A 228 -6.49 -13.93 21.51
N SER A 229 -7.62 -13.22 21.61
CA SER A 229 -8.86 -13.81 22.12
C SER A 229 -9.47 -14.65 21.00
N VAL A 230 -9.40 -15.98 21.12
CA VAL A 230 -9.80 -16.91 20.05
C VAL A 230 -11.19 -17.50 20.32
N TYR A 231 -12.01 -17.48 19.28
CA TYR A 231 -13.36 -18.01 19.24
C TYR A 231 -13.46 -19.06 18.15
N GLN A 232 -14.18 -20.15 18.41
CA GLN A 232 -14.69 -21.04 17.38
C GLN A 232 -15.90 -20.36 16.74
N VAL A 233 -15.95 -20.40 15.41
CA VAL A 233 -17.01 -19.79 14.61
C VAL A 233 -18.06 -20.84 14.32
N GLU A 234 -19.32 -20.59 14.69
CA GLU A 234 -20.43 -21.48 14.34
C GLU A 234 -20.80 -21.27 12.86
N GLU A 235 -20.90 -22.35 12.10
CA GLU A 235 -21.45 -22.31 10.75
C GLU A 235 -22.93 -21.86 10.83
N SER A 236 -23.26 -20.72 10.22
CA SER A 236 -24.62 -20.18 10.25
C SER A 236 -25.58 -21.10 9.48
N GLY A 237 -26.30 -21.93 10.23
CA GLY A 237 -27.09 -23.04 9.69
C GLY A 237 -28.23 -22.64 8.75
N ALA A 238 -28.63 -23.61 7.92
CA ALA A 238 -29.90 -23.68 7.19
C ALA A 238 -30.28 -22.51 6.25
N GLY A 239 -29.32 -21.71 5.78
CA GLY A 239 -29.49 -20.96 4.53
C GLY A 239 -29.22 -21.85 3.30
N PRO A 240 -29.80 -21.54 2.11
CA PRO A 240 -29.38 -22.20 0.87
C PRO A 240 -27.88 -21.97 0.68
N LYS A 241 -27.09 -23.06 0.61
CA LYS A 241 -25.61 -23.06 0.73
C LYS A 241 -25.00 -21.83 0.06
N ARG A 242 -24.65 -20.80 0.87
CA ARG A 242 -24.15 -19.52 0.36
C ARG A 242 -22.96 -19.83 -0.53
N ARG A 243 -23.04 -19.44 -1.81
CA ARG A 243 -22.03 -19.80 -2.83
C ARG A 243 -20.65 -19.49 -2.25
N GLN A 244 -19.89 -20.55 -1.95
CA GLN A 244 -18.48 -20.43 -1.59
C GLN A 244 -17.82 -19.61 -2.72
N ASN A 245 -16.93 -18.68 -2.38
CA ASN A 245 -16.30 -17.77 -3.35
C ASN A 245 -15.24 -18.48 -4.20
N ILE A 246 -15.64 -19.57 -4.85
CA ILE A 246 -14.84 -20.39 -5.75
C ILE A 246 -14.78 -19.68 -7.10
N ILE A 247 -13.62 -19.11 -7.43
CA ILE A 247 -13.42 -18.40 -8.69
C ILE A 247 -12.69 -19.33 -9.64
N TYR A 248 -13.37 -19.78 -10.71
CA TYR A 248 -12.70 -20.49 -11.80
C TYR A 248 -11.61 -19.60 -12.41
N ARG A 249 -10.36 -20.06 -12.37
CA ARG A 249 -9.20 -19.34 -12.90
C ARG A 249 -8.92 -19.66 -14.36
N GLY A 250 -9.20 -20.89 -14.80
CA GLY A 250 -8.99 -21.33 -16.17
C GLY A 250 -8.65 -22.81 -16.30
N CYS A 251 -8.37 -23.23 -17.54
CA CYS A 251 -7.70 -24.49 -17.84
C CYS A 251 -6.19 -24.21 -17.93
N PHE A 252 -5.35 -25.07 -17.37
CA PHE A 252 -3.90 -24.89 -17.38
C PHE A 252 -3.18 -26.22 -17.66
N LYS A 253 -1.99 -26.14 -18.28
CA LYS A 253 -1.10 -27.32 -18.38
C LYS A 253 -0.53 -27.65 -16.99
N VAL A 254 -0.75 -28.90 -16.59
CA VAL A 254 -0.41 -29.54 -15.33
C VAL A 254 0.81 -30.44 -15.56
N PRO A 255 1.94 -30.23 -14.86
CA PRO A 255 3.07 -31.16 -14.88
C PRO A 255 2.69 -32.53 -14.30
N GLU A 256 3.30 -33.60 -14.81
CA GLU A 256 3.02 -34.98 -14.38
C GLU A 256 3.25 -35.19 -12.87
N ASN A 257 4.35 -34.63 -12.34
CA ASN A 257 4.72 -34.69 -10.92
C ASN A 257 3.96 -33.67 -10.05
N LEU A 258 2.64 -33.49 -10.28
CA LEU A 258 1.83 -32.47 -9.61
C LEU A 258 1.87 -32.57 -8.07
N THR A 259 1.94 -33.78 -7.52
CA THR A 259 2.04 -34.05 -6.07
C THR A 259 3.25 -33.38 -5.41
N ASN A 260 4.35 -33.18 -6.15
CA ASN A 260 5.55 -32.52 -5.65
C ASN A 260 5.44 -30.97 -5.69
N ILE A 261 4.45 -30.44 -6.41
CA ILE A 261 4.21 -29.00 -6.60
C ILE A 261 3.05 -28.53 -5.72
N LEU A 262 2.01 -29.36 -5.57
CA LEU A 262 0.80 -29.11 -4.81
C LEU A 262 0.70 -30.16 -3.68
N PRO A 263 1.12 -29.82 -2.44
CA PRO A 263 1.52 -30.78 -1.41
C PRO A 263 0.36 -31.48 -0.68
N ALA A 264 -0.90 -31.20 -1.02
CA ALA A 264 -2.05 -31.95 -0.52
C ALA A 264 -2.93 -32.39 -1.69
N SER A 265 -3.36 -33.64 -1.66
CA SER A 265 -4.22 -34.24 -2.69
C SER A 265 -5.34 -35.08 -2.10
N LEU A 266 -6.41 -35.23 -2.87
CA LEU A 266 -7.58 -36.05 -2.60
C LEU A 266 -7.95 -36.81 -3.87
N ILE A 267 -8.20 -38.11 -3.78
CA ILE A 267 -8.68 -38.93 -4.90
C ILE A 267 -10.11 -39.35 -4.57
N HIS A 268 -11.05 -39.11 -5.49
CA HIS A 268 -12.45 -39.50 -5.32
C HIS A 268 -13.09 -39.84 -6.67
N SER A 269 -13.79 -40.98 -6.74
CA SER A 269 -14.40 -41.47 -7.98
C SER A 269 -15.42 -40.48 -8.57
N ASN A 270 -16.28 -39.91 -7.71
CA ASN A 270 -17.19 -38.83 -8.07
C ASN A 270 -16.74 -37.51 -7.42
N LEU A 271 -15.60 -36.97 -7.86
CA LEU A 271 -15.06 -35.69 -7.37
C LEU A 271 -15.86 -34.50 -7.91
N THR A 272 -16.32 -33.59 -7.04
CA THR A 272 -16.90 -32.29 -7.45
C THR A 272 -15.96 -31.11 -7.18
N VAL A 273 -16.28 -29.94 -7.76
CA VAL A 273 -15.54 -28.69 -7.56
C VAL A 273 -15.62 -28.24 -6.10
N GLU A 274 -16.80 -28.37 -5.50
CA GLU A 274 -17.10 -28.05 -4.11
C GLU A 274 -16.31 -28.97 -3.17
N MET A 275 -16.30 -30.29 -3.43
CA MET A 275 -15.53 -31.25 -2.63
C MET A 275 -14.02 -30.93 -2.64
N CYS A 276 -13.46 -30.65 -3.81
CA CYS A 276 -12.05 -30.30 -3.93
C CYS A 276 -11.73 -28.95 -3.27
N SER A 277 -12.55 -27.93 -3.52
CA SER A 277 -12.40 -26.60 -2.91
C SER A 277 -12.52 -26.63 -1.39
N GLU A 278 -13.47 -27.38 -0.84
CA GLU A 278 -13.66 -27.53 0.60
C GLU A 278 -12.49 -28.28 1.25
N PHE A 279 -11.98 -29.34 0.61
CA PHE A 279 -10.77 -30.04 1.05
C PHE A 279 -9.54 -29.10 1.05
N CYS A 280 -9.30 -28.36 -0.05
CA CYS A 280 -8.21 -27.39 -0.13
C CYS A 280 -8.36 -26.25 0.89
N SER A 281 -9.59 -25.79 1.15
CA SER A 281 -9.88 -24.76 2.15
C SER A 281 -9.60 -25.24 3.58
N LYS A 282 -10.00 -26.48 3.91
CA LYS A 282 -9.67 -27.17 5.17
C LYS A 282 -8.17 -27.39 5.36
N LYS A 283 -7.39 -27.42 4.27
CA LYS A 283 -5.92 -27.49 4.24
C LYS A 283 -5.24 -26.11 4.14
N GLU A 284 -6.00 -25.02 4.23
CA GLU A 284 -5.52 -23.63 4.16
C GLU A 284 -4.78 -23.28 2.85
N PHE A 285 -5.15 -23.92 1.73
CA PHE A 285 -4.57 -23.63 0.42
C PHE A 285 -5.48 -22.73 -0.46
N PRO A 286 -4.93 -21.68 -1.11
CA PRO A 286 -5.70 -20.77 -1.95
C PRO A 286 -6.07 -21.33 -3.32
N LEU A 287 -5.39 -22.39 -3.81
CA LEU A 287 -5.68 -23.01 -5.11
C LEU A 287 -6.16 -24.45 -4.96
N ALA A 288 -7.13 -24.81 -5.79
CA ALA A 288 -7.63 -26.16 -6.02
C ALA A 288 -7.49 -26.49 -7.52
N VAL A 289 -6.86 -27.62 -7.84
CA VAL A 289 -6.61 -28.09 -9.21
C VAL A 289 -7.26 -29.45 -9.39
N ILE A 290 -8.12 -29.58 -10.40
CA ILE A 290 -8.92 -30.79 -10.64
C ILE A 290 -8.49 -31.45 -11.96
N ARG A 291 -8.05 -32.70 -11.85
CA ARG A 291 -7.74 -33.63 -12.93
C ARG A 291 -8.37 -34.97 -12.57
N ARG A 292 -9.68 -35.11 -12.83
CA ARG A 292 -10.53 -36.23 -12.36
C ARG A 292 -9.83 -37.59 -12.54
N PRO A 293 -9.83 -38.50 -11.55
CA PRO A 293 -10.49 -38.44 -10.23
C PRO A 293 -9.69 -37.68 -9.14
N GLN A 294 -8.60 -37.00 -9.50
CA GLN A 294 -7.66 -36.35 -8.58
C GLN A 294 -7.99 -34.86 -8.35
N CYS A 295 -7.86 -34.44 -7.11
CA CYS A 295 -7.86 -33.06 -6.63
C CYS A 295 -6.49 -32.79 -5.99
N HIS A 296 -5.87 -31.65 -6.32
CA HIS A 296 -4.62 -31.19 -5.73
C HIS A 296 -4.77 -29.76 -5.21
N CYS A 297 -4.10 -29.46 -4.10
CA CYS A 297 -4.20 -28.20 -3.38
C CYS A 297 -2.81 -27.62 -3.12
N GLY A 298 -2.67 -26.31 -3.26
CA GLY A 298 -1.40 -25.64 -2.99
C GLY A 298 -1.43 -24.15 -3.27
N PHE A 299 -0.25 -23.63 -3.61
CA PHE A 299 -0.01 -22.24 -3.98
C PHE A 299 0.43 -22.16 -5.45
N ALA A 300 0.39 -20.95 -6.03
CA ALA A 300 1.10 -20.69 -7.29
C ALA A 300 2.62 -20.76 -7.04
N THR A 301 3.35 -21.46 -7.91
CA THR A 301 4.81 -21.68 -7.84
C THR A 301 5.48 -21.38 -9.18
N ILE A 302 6.82 -21.35 -9.21
CA ILE A 302 7.60 -21.22 -10.46
C ILE A 302 7.19 -22.27 -11.51
N ASN A 303 6.93 -23.51 -11.06
CA ASN A 303 6.65 -24.67 -11.92
C ASN A 303 5.14 -24.81 -12.24
N PHE A 304 4.29 -24.00 -11.61
CA PHE A 304 2.86 -23.90 -11.89
C PHE A 304 2.36 -22.45 -11.71
N PRO A 305 2.75 -21.54 -12.64
CA PRO A 305 2.29 -20.16 -12.63
C PRO A 305 0.88 -20.07 -13.24
N LEU A 306 0.08 -19.11 -12.77
CA LEU A 306 -1.30 -18.88 -13.27
C LEU A 306 -1.35 -17.95 -14.50
N HIS A 307 -0.27 -17.89 -15.26
CA HIS A 307 -0.20 -17.21 -16.56
C HIS A 307 -0.63 -18.16 -17.69
N ASN A 308 -0.99 -17.62 -18.86
CA ASN A 308 -1.19 -18.37 -20.10
C ASN A 308 -2.20 -19.53 -19.98
N SER A 309 -3.40 -19.25 -19.46
CA SER A 309 -4.50 -20.21 -19.41
C SER A 309 -4.84 -20.76 -20.80
N SER A 310 -4.88 -22.09 -20.92
CA SER A 310 -5.31 -22.81 -22.11
C SER A 310 -6.81 -22.64 -22.37
N ASP A 311 -7.25 -22.91 -23.61
CA ASP A 311 -8.67 -23.03 -23.89
C ASP A 311 -9.33 -24.16 -23.06
N ARG A 312 -10.57 -23.94 -22.65
CA ARG A 312 -11.36 -24.88 -21.84
C ARG A 312 -11.51 -26.25 -22.51
N SER A 313 -11.49 -26.33 -23.84
CA SER A 313 -11.58 -27.57 -24.61
C SER A 313 -10.43 -28.56 -24.32
N PHE A 314 -9.28 -28.11 -23.83
CA PHE A 314 -8.17 -28.99 -23.44
C PHE A 314 -8.48 -29.74 -22.13
N CYS A 315 -9.14 -29.08 -21.18
CA CYS A 315 -9.56 -29.71 -19.92
C CYS A 315 -10.85 -30.52 -20.07
N SER A 316 -11.84 -30.03 -20.82
CA SER A 316 -13.11 -30.78 -21.01
C SER A 316 -12.96 -32.06 -21.84
N ARG A 317 -11.86 -32.24 -22.59
CA ARG A 317 -11.53 -33.53 -23.22
C ARG A 317 -11.29 -34.67 -22.21
N LEU A 318 -11.03 -34.35 -20.93
CA LEU A 318 -10.90 -35.34 -19.85
C LEU A 318 -12.23 -35.74 -19.20
N GLU A 319 -13.36 -35.11 -19.56
CA GLU A 319 -14.67 -35.42 -18.97
C GLU A 319 -15.50 -36.43 -19.79
N ASN A 320 -15.10 -36.70 -21.05
CA ASN A 320 -15.86 -37.55 -21.98
C ASN A 320 -15.27 -38.96 -22.21
N VAL A 321 -14.17 -39.33 -21.55
CA VAL A 321 -13.50 -40.64 -21.77
C VAL A 321 -14.14 -41.74 -20.92
N SER A 322 -15.35 -42.16 -21.32
CA SER A 322 -16.05 -43.32 -20.77
C SER A 322 -16.04 -44.49 -21.78
N GLY A 323 -14.85 -44.98 -22.12
CA GLY A 323 -14.68 -46.07 -23.08
C GLY A 323 -13.22 -46.52 -23.21
N THR A 324 -13.03 -47.80 -23.51
CA THR A 324 -11.72 -48.44 -23.70
C THR A 324 -11.12 -48.06 -25.06
N ALA A 325 -10.16 -47.15 -25.05
CA ALA A 325 -9.23 -46.88 -26.15
C ALA A 325 -7.85 -46.54 -25.56
N GLU A 326 -6.77 -46.87 -26.26
CA GLU A 326 -5.41 -46.75 -25.73
C GLU A 326 -4.98 -45.27 -25.60
N VAL A 327 -4.95 -44.77 -24.36
CA VAL A 327 -4.70 -43.35 -24.07
C VAL A 327 -3.20 -43.04 -24.06
N SER A 328 -2.60 -42.99 -25.24
CA SER A 328 -1.32 -42.27 -25.42
C SER A 328 -1.55 -40.77 -25.16
N ASN A 329 -0.82 -40.21 -24.20
CA ASN A 329 -1.02 -38.89 -23.60
C ASN A 329 -2.41 -38.66 -22.95
N ALA A 330 -2.59 -39.23 -21.75
CA ALA A 330 -3.68 -38.85 -20.85
C ALA A 330 -3.55 -37.39 -20.41
N GLY A 331 -4.32 -36.51 -21.06
CA GLY A 331 -4.06 -35.08 -21.22
C GLY A 331 -3.43 -34.33 -20.02
N ASP A 332 -2.38 -33.58 -20.33
CA ASP A 332 -1.54 -32.77 -19.43
C ASP A 332 -2.27 -31.56 -18.81
N HIS A 333 -3.60 -31.56 -18.66
CA HIS A 333 -4.36 -30.35 -18.32
C HIS A 333 -5.28 -30.56 -17.12
N GLY A 334 -5.56 -29.49 -16.39
CA GLY A 334 -6.45 -29.49 -15.23
C GLY A 334 -7.20 -28.17 -15.05
N PHE A 335 -8.42 -28.26 -14.52
CA PHE A 335 -9.23 -27.08 -14.19
C PHE A 335 -8.72 -26.47 -12.88
N VAL A 336 -8.40 -25.17 -12.89
CA VAL A 336 -7.90 -24.46 -11.71
C VAL A 336 -8.97 -23.54 -11.15
N TYR A 337 -9.15 -23.62 -9.83
CA TYR A 337 -10.08 -22.81 -9.05
C TYR A 337 -9.36 -22.13 -7.89
N GLN A 338 -9.70 -20.86 -7.65
CA GLN A 338 -9.40 -20.16 -6.42
C GLN A 338 -10.35 -20.67 -5.33
N THR A 339 -9.83 -21.02 -4.16
CA THR A 339 -10.64 -21.30 -2.97
C THR A 339 -10.98 -19.99 -2.23
N PRO A 340 -11.91 -19.99 -1.25
CA PRO A 340 -12.11 -18.84 -0.35
C PRO A 340 -10.89 -18.46 0.50
N VAL A 341 -9.83 -19.28 0.54
CA VAL A 341 -8.61 -19.01 1.31
C VAL A 341 -7.72 -18.01 0.56
N GLN A 342 -7.14 -17.08 1.32
CA GLN A 342 -6.22 -16.06 0.80
C GLN A 342 -4.78 -16.60 0.79
N ASP A 343 -3.99 -16.28 -0.24
CA ASP A 343 -2.56 -16.59 -0.26
C ASP A 343 -1.83 -15.69 0.75
N THR A 344 -1.42 -16.24 1.90
CA THR A 344 -0.86 -15.48 3.01
C THR A 344 0.66 -15.35 2.99
N ARG A 345 1.37 -15.95 2.02
CA ARG A 345 2.86 -15.95 1.93
C ARG A 345 3.51 -14.56 1.85
N CYS A 346 2.72 -13.51 1.63
CA CYS A 346 3.17 -12.13 1.43
C CYS A 346 2.44 -11.09 2.32
N ILE A 347 1.58 -11.50 3.26
CA ILE A 347 0.83 -10.53 4.10
C ILE A 347 1.67 -9.91 5.22
N ASP A 348 2.64 -10.67 5.74
CA ASP A 348 3.50 -10.25 6.85
C ASP A 348 4.43 -9.12 6.43
N ARG A 349 4.40 -8.05 7.22
CA ARG A 349 5.06 -6.77 6.96
C ARG A 349 5.55 -6.16 8.27
N ASN A 350 6.75 -5.60 8.25
CA ASN A 350 7.40 -4.99 9.40
C ASN A 350 8.00 -3.63 9.04
N PHE A 351 8.44 -2.88 10.05
CA PHE A 351 9.37 -1.77 9.81
C PHE A 351 10.78 -2.32 9.55
N LEU A 352 11.63 -1.56 8.85
CA LEU A 352 13.04 -1.91 8.69
C LEU A 352 13.70 -2.14 10.07
N PRO A 353 14.45 -3.25 10.27
CA PRO A 353 15.10 -3.54 11.55
C PRO A 353 16.21 -2.53 11.88
N THR A 354 16.85 -1.98 10.85
CA THR A 354 17.83 -0.89 10.92
C THR A 354 17.39 0.27 10.05
N LYS A 355 17.60 1.52 10.47
CA LYS A 355 17.23 2.69 9.67
C LYS A 355 17.95 2.69 8.31
N SER A 356 17.23 2.98 7.23
CA SER A 356 17.79 3.07 5.89
C SER A 356 18.88 4.14 5.79
N LYS A 357 19.93 3.84 5.01
CA LYS A 357 21.00 4.80 4.65
C LYS A 357 20.52 5.86 3.64
N ALA A 358 19.53 5.54 2.81
CA ALA A 358 18.95 6.44 1.81
C ALA A 358 17.47 6.73 2.09
N LEU A 359 17.05 7.99 1.92
CA LEU A 359 15.64 8.38 1.96
C LEU A 359 15.05 8.34 0.55
N VAL A 360 14.35 7.26 0.21
CA VAL A 360 13.75 7.07 -1.13
C VAL A 360 12.31 7.59 -1.16
N ALA A 361 11.96 8.39 -2.17
CA ALA A 361 10.57 8.76 -2.43
C ALA A 361 9.85 7.72 -3.31
N LEU A 362 8.56 7.52 -3.06
CA LEU A 362 7.60 7.09 -4.08
C LEU A 362 6.80 8.33 -4.49
N SER A 363 7.22 8.99 -5.56
CA SER A 363 6.64 10.25 -6.02
C SER A 363 5.68 10.04 -7.17
N SER A 364 4.52 10.69 -7.14
CA SER A 364 3.63 10.81 -8.29
C SER A 364 2.58 11.89 -8.09
N PHE A 365 1.93 12.26 -9.20
CA PHE A 365 0.71 13.06 -9.19
C PHE A 365 -0.46 12.32 -8.47
N PRO A 366 -1.40 13.01 -7.80
CA PRO A 366 -2.58 12.37 -7.21
C PRO A 366 -3.42 11.55 -8.22
N GLY A 367 -4.07 10.48 -7.76
CA GLY A 367 -4.81 9.57 -8.67
C GLY A 367 -3.94 8.65 -9.55
N ALA A 368 -2.61 8.82 -9.57
CA ALA A 368 -1.68 8.01 -10.38
C ALA A 368 -1.43 6.57 -9.88
N GLY A 369 -2.17 6.08 -8.88
CA GLY A 369 -2.07 4.69 -8.40
C GLY A 369 -1.29 4.46 -7.09
N ASN A 370 -0.66 5.50 -6.52
CA ASN A 370 0.02 5.53 -5.20
C ASN A 370 -0.29 4.38 -4.23
N THR A 371 -1.54 4.27 -3.76
CA THR A 371 -1.94 3.29 -2.73
C THR A 371 -1.81 1.85 -3.21
N TRP A 372 -2.09 1.59 -4.49
CA TRP A 372 -1.91 0.27 -5.10
C TRP A 372 -0.42 -0.07 -5.23
N VAL A 373 0.40 0.86 -5.71
CA VAL A 373 1.85 0.66 -5.84
C VAL A 373 2.51 0.44 -4.47
N ARG A 374 2.06 1.14 -3.42
CA ARG A 374 2.48 0.84 -2.03
C ARG A 374 2.05 -0.55 -1.58
N HIS A 375 0.80 -0.95 -1.82
CA HIS A 375 0.32 -2.31 -1.51
C HIS A 375 1.23 -3.37 -2.15
N LEU A 376 1.58 -3.20 -3.43
CA LEU A 376 2.49 -4.09 -4.14
C LEU A 376 3.90 -4.12 -3.53
N ILE A 377 4.52 -2.95 -3.27
CA ILE A 377 5.86 -2.86 -2.66
C ILE A 377 5.87 -3.50 -1.26
N GLU A 378 4.87 -3.21 -0.42
CA GLU A 378 4.82 -3.77 0.93
C GLU A 378 4.65 -5.29 0.93
N HIS A 379 3.78 -5.84 0.07
CA HIS A 379 3.60 -7.29 -0.01
C HIS A 379 4.82 -7.97 -0.63
N ALA A 380 5.47 -7.38 -1.64
CA ALA A 380 6.68 -7.94 -2.25
C ALA A 380 7.86 -7.98 -1.26
N THR A 381 8.09 -6.88 -0.54
CA THR A 381 9.29 -6.72 0.30
C THR A 381 9.10 -7.13 1.76
N GLY A 382 7.86 -7.18 2.26
CA GLY A 382 7.57 -7.38 3.68
C GLY A 382 7.93 -6.17 4.55
N ILE A 383 8.08 -4.98 3.96
CA ILE A 383 8.52 -3.76 4.65
C ILE A 383 7.50 -2.64 4.43
N TYR A 384 7.08 -1.96 5.51
CA TYR A 384 6.12 -0.87 5.43
C TYR A 384 6.63 0.34 4.62
N THR A 385 5.70 0.97 3.91
CA THR A 385 5.89 2.22 3.16
C THR A 385 5.41 3.42 3.97
N GLY A 386 6.23 4.46 4.05
CA GLY A 386 5.89 5.72 4.71
C GLY A 386 5.05 6.63 3.81
N SER A 387 4.55 7.71 4.37
CA SER A 387 3.88 8.78 3.64
C SER A 387 4.27 10.13 4.23
N TYR A 388 4.49 11.13 3.37
CA TYR A 388 4.73 12.52 3.77
C TYR A 388 3.48 13.15 4.46
N TYR A 389 2.32 12.53 4.29
CA TYR A 389 1.02 12.92 4.84
C TYR A 389 0.46 11.79 5.71
N PHE A 390 -0.44 12.10 6.65
CA PHE A 390 -1.14 11.10 7.45
C PHE A 390 -2.57 10.86 6.95
N ASP A 391 -2.88 9.63 6.54
CA ASP A 391 -4.22 9.15 6.22
C ASP A 391 -4.62 8.00 7.15
N GLY A 392 -5.48 8.31 8.13
CA GLY A 392 -6.00 7.32 9.07
C GLY A 392 -6.82 6.20 8.40
N THR A 393 -7.39 6.41 7.21
CA THR A 393 -8.13 5.37 6.49
C THR A 393 -7.18 4.35 5.84
N LEU A 394 -5.99 4.80 5.40
CA LEU A 394 -4.93 3.92 4.90
C LEU A 394 -4.22 3.19 6.05
N TYR A 395 -3.99 3.86 7.18
CA TYR A 395 -3.47 3.23 8.40
C TYR A 395 -4.38 2.06 8.84
N ASN A 396 -5.69 2.28 8.88
CA ASN A 396 -6.69 1.25 9.18
C ASN A 396 -6.68 0.09 8.16
N LYS A 397 -6.32 0.34 6.89
CA LYS A 397 -6.19 -0.71 5.86
C LYS A 397 -4.82 -1.41 5.86
N GLY A 398 -4.00 -1.20 6.89
CA GLY A 398 -2.74 -1.91 7.11
C GLY A 398 -1.48 -1.15 6.72
N PHE A 399 -1.57 0.08 6.20
CA PHE A 399 -0.40 0.93 5.96
C PHE A 399 0.09 1.54 7.28
N LYS A 400 0.68 0.71 8.16
CA LYS A 400 1.12 1.14 9.50
C LYS A 400 2.15 2.29 9.43
N GLY A 401 2.89 2.39 8.32
CA GLY A 401 3.82 3.49 8.01
C GLY A 401 3.19 4.88 7.85
N GLU A 402 1.86 5.02 7.76
CA GLU A 402 1.19 6.33 7.80
C GLU A 402 1.43 7.09 9.11
N LYS A 403 1.51 6.36 10.23
CA LYS A 403 1.64 6.95 11.58
C LYS A 403 3.11 7.15 11.98
N ASP A 404 4.06 6.60 11.21
CA ASP A 404 5.48 6.84 11.47
C ASP A 404 5.92 8.19 10.88
N HIS A 405 6.82 8.88 11.56
CA HIS A 405 7.32 10.15 11.03
C HIS A 405 8.13 9.90 9.75
N TRP A 406 7.79 10.55 8.64
CA TRP A 406 8.35 10.18 7.32
C TRP A 406 9.88 10.28 7.20
N ARG A 407 10.56 11.08 8.05
CA ARG A 407 12.04 11.09 8.15
C ARG A 407 12.62 10.07 9.14
N SER A 408 11.84 9.13 9.68
CA SER A 408 12.31 8.09 10.61
C SER A 408 13.35 7.16 9.99
N ARG A 409 13.31 7.03 8.66
CA ARG A 409 14.06 6.06 7.83
C ARG A 409 13.79 4.59 8.23
N ARG A 410 12.64 4.30 8.87
CA ARG A 410 12.20 2.93 9.21
C ARG A 410 11.30 2.29 8.14
N THR A 411 10.90 3.04 7.13
CA THR A 411 10.08 2.58 6.00
C THR A 411 10.93 2.50 4.73
N ILE A 412 10.57 1.60 3.81
CA ILE A 412 11.38 1.31 2.61
C ILE A 412 11.41 2.50 1.63
N CYS A 413 10.27 3.15 1.42
CA CYS A 413 10.15 4.39 0.66
C CYS A 413 9.01 5.25 1.24
N VAL A 414 9.05 6.55 0.97
CA VAL A 414 8.08 7.55 1.45
C VAL A 414 7.22 8.06 0.30
N LYS A 415 5.91 7.83 0.36
CA LYS A 415 4.95 8.37 -0.61
C LYS A 415 4.87 9.89 -0.52
N THR A 416 4.92 10.58 -1.67
CA THR A 416 4.81 12.05 -1.76
C THR A 416 4.07 12.52 -3.03
N HIS A 417 3.48 13.72 -2.96
CA HIS A 417 2.99 14.49 -4.11
C HIS A 417 3.70 15.86 -4.23
N GLU A 418 4.72 16.11 -3.40
CA GLU A 418 5.43 17.38 -3.43
C GLU A 418 6.21 17.56 -4.73
N SER A 419 6.33 18.81 -5.17
CA SER A 419 7.07 19.26 -6.35
C SER A 419 7.89 20.49 -5.98
N GLY A 420 8.85 20.86 -6.83
CA GLY A 420 9.78 21.95 -6.56
C GLY A 420 11.10 21.48 -5.93
N ARG A 421 12.17 22.21 -6.27
CA ARG A 421 13.57 21.87 -5.97
C ARG A 421 13.81 21.52 -4.49
N LYS A 422 13.39 22.38 -3.56
CA LYS A 422 13.71 22.26 -2.13
C LYS A 422 13.15 20.99 -1.52
N GLU A 423 11.94 20.61 -1.93
CA GLU A 423 11.22 19.44 -1.45
C GLU A 423 11.80 18.14 -2.06
N ILE A 424 12.25 18.19 -3.32
CA ILE A 424 12.84 17.06 -4.06
C ILE A 424 14.26 16.75 -3.59
N GLU A 425 15.12 17.77 -3.42
CA GLU A 425 16.53 17.60 -3.03
C GLU A 425 16.71 16.97 -1.62
N MET A 426 15.64 16.87 -0.82
CA MET A 426 15.64 16.15 0.47
C MET A 426 15.71 14.63 0.33
N PHE A 427 15.35 14.08 -0.83
CA PHE A 427 15.38 12.64 -1.11
C PHE A 427 16.69 12.24 -1.77
N ASP A 428 17.16 11.04 -1.47
CA ASP A 428 18.42 10.51 -1.99
C ASP A 428 18.21 9.79 -3.33
N ALA A 429 17.03 9.17 -3.51
CA ALA A 429 16.55 8.58 -4.74
C ALA A 429 15.01 8.67 -4.82
N ALA A 430 14.40 8.41 -5.98
CA ALA A 430 12.96 8.30 -6.09
C ALA A 430 12.48 7.31 -7.18
N ILE A 431 11.41 6.60 -6.87
CA ILE A 431 10.53 5.98 -7.87
C ILE A 431 9.53 7.04 -8.31
N LEU A 432 9.65 7.50 -9.56
CA LEU A 432 8.74 8.44 -10.20
C LEU A 432 7.66 7.66 -10.94
N LEU A 433 6.53 7.44 -10.27
CA LEU A 433 5.37 6.77 -10.83
C LEU A 433 4.56 7.75 -11.69
N ILE A 434 4.48 7.47 -12.98
CA ILE A 434 3.71 8.23 -13.96
C ILE A 434 2.50 7.39 -14.36
N ARG A 435 1.33 8.01 -14.46
CA ARG A 435 0.10 7.41 -15.00
C ARG A 435 -0.48 8.32 -16.07
N ASN A 436 -1.18 7.73 -17.05
CA ASN A 436 -1.92 8.47 -18.07
C ASN A 436 -2.76 9.62 -17.43
N PRO A 437 -2.64 10.87 -17.91
CA PRO A 437 -3.24 12.02 -17.24
C PRO A 437 -4.77 11.97 -17.25
N TYR A 438 -5.41 11.57 -18.35
CA TYR A 438 -6.87 11.41 -18.41
C TYR A 438 -7.38 10.45 -17.32
N LYS A 439 -6.76 9.28 -17.17
CA LYS A 439 -7.09 8.33 -16.09
C LYS A 439 -6.82 8.91 -14.70
N SER A 440 -5.76 9.70 -14.54
CA SER A 440 -5.33 10.26 -13.26
C SER A 440 -6.22 11.42 -12.78
N LEU A 441 -6.55 12.35 -13.69
CA LEU A 441 -7.49 13.46 -13.46
C LEU A 441 -8.86 12.93 -13.03
N VAL A 442 -9.43 11.99 -13.79
CA VAL A 442 -10.68 11.31 -13.42
C VAL A 442 -10.54 10.60 -12.06
N ALA A 443 -9.45 9.87 -11.82
CA ALA A 443 -9.26 9.15 -10.55
C ALA A 443 -9.14 10.07 -9.32
N GLU A 444 -8.56 11.26 -9.46
CA GLU A 444 -8.42 12.27 -8.41
C GLU A 444 -9.69 13.10 -8.21
N PHE A 445 -10.42 13.47 -9.27
CA PHE A 445 -11.71 14.16 -9.15
C PHE A 445 -12.74 13.29 -8.41
N ASN A 446 -12.87 12.02 -8.80
CA ASN A 446 -13.65 11.02 -8.06
C ASN A 446 -13.21 10.94 -6.58
N ARG A 447 -11.91 11.11 -6.28
CA ARG A 447 -11.37 11.03 -4.91
C ARG A 447 -11.76 12.24 -4.07
N LYS A 448 -11.85 13.42 -4.69
CA LYS A 448 -12.27 14.66 -4.05
C LYS A 448 -13.77 14.69 -3.77
N CYS A 449 -14.60 14.33 -4.75
CA CYS A 449 -16.06 14.39 -4.60
C CYS A 449 -16.62 13.31 -3.65
N ALA A 450 -16.05 12.10 -3.65
CA ALA A 450 -16.63 10.94 -2.96
C ALA A 450 -15.63 10.07 -2.18
N GLY A 451 -14.44 10.61 -1.87
CA GLY A 451 -13.42 9.92 -1.08
C GLY A 451 -12.74 8.76 -1.81
N HIS A 452 -11.99 7.95 -1.04
CA HIS A 452 -10.93 7.10 -1.59
C HIS A 452 -11.41 6.00 -2.54
N LEU A 453 -12.63 5.48 -2.34
CA LEU A 453 -13.23 4.45 -3.20
C LEU A 453 -14.48 4.93 -3.95
N GLY A 454 -15.04 6.10 -3.63
CA GLY A 454 -16.28 6.59 -4.23
C GLY A 454 -16.10 7.18 -5.63
N TYR A 455 -17.23 7.47 -6.27
CA TYR A 455 -17.32 8.10 -7.59
C TYR A 455 -18.01 9.47 -7.49
N ALA A 456 -17.58 10.44 -8.29
CA ALA A 456 -18.24 11.73 -8.42
C ALA A 456 -19.58 11.58 -9.17
N THR A 457 -20.58 12.36 -8.75
CA THR A 457 -21.93 12.32 -9.32
C THR A 457 -22.01 13.04 -10.66
N ASP A 458 -23.02 12.73 -11.47
CA ASP A 458 -23.36 13.44 -12.71
C ASP A 458 -23.44 14.97 -12.53
N GLN A 459 -23.88 15.44 -11.35
CA GLN A 459 -23.91 16.87 -11.01
C GLN A 459 -22.50 17.45 -10.86
N ASN A 460 -21.55 16.71 -10.27
CA ASN A 460 -20.15 17.15 -10.19
C ASN A 460 -19.52 17.25 -11.58
N TRP A 461 -19.74 16.24 -12.45
CA TRP A 461 -19.19 16.23 -13.82
C TRP A 461 -19.76 17.34 -14.71
N LYS A 462 -21.03 17.70 -14.52
CA LYS A 462 -21.70 18.81 -15.24
C LYS A 462 -21.47 20.18 -14.61
N SER A 463 -20.76 20.26 -13.48
CA SER A 463 -20.45 21.52 -12.80
C SER A 463 -19.29 22.28 -13.45
N LYS A 464 -19.18 23.58 -13.16
CA LYS A 464 -18.01 24.39 -13.53
C LYS A 464 -16.71 23.94 -12.84
N GLU A 465 -16.79 23.16 -11.75
CA GLU A 465 -15.61 22.69 -11.02
C GLU A 465 -14.76 21.73 -11.84
N TRP A 466 -15.37 20.93 -12.73
CA TRP A 466 -14.63 19.95 -13.53
C TRP A 466 -13.71 20.61 -14.58
N PRO A 467 -14.16 21.58 -15.40
CA PRO A 467 -13.26 22.38 -16.25
C PRO A 467 -12.12 23.07 -15.48
N ASP A 468 -12.44 23.77 -14.38
CA ASP A 468 -11.44 24.48 -13.56
C ASP A 468 -10.41 23.52 -12.94
N PHE A 469 -10.88 22.33 -12.52
CA PHE A 469 -10.05 21.24 -12.05
C PHE A 469 -9.12 20.72 -13.16
N VAL A 470 -9.65 20.38 -14.34
CA VAL A 470 -8.85 19.84 -15.45
C VAL A 470 -7.73 20.82 -15.85
N ASN A 471 -8.08 22.09 -16.07
CA ASN A 471 -7.11 23.13 -16.44
C ASN A 471 -5.98 23.27 -15.39
N SER A 472 -6.35 23.28 -14.11
CA SER A 472 -5.39 23.42 -13.00
C SER A 472 -4.54 22.15 -12.76
N TYR A 473 -5.13 20.97 -12.92
CA TYR A 473 -4.49 19.70 -12.53
C TYR A 473 -3.72 19.03 -13.68
N ALA A 474 -4.06 19.28 -14.95
CA ALA A 474 -3.25 18.81 -16.09
C ALA A 474 -1.87 19.49 -16.10
N SER A 475 -1.83 20.80 -15.87
CA SER A 475 -0.59 21.57 -15.68
C SER A 475 0.21 21.09 -14.47
N TRP A 476 -0.46 20.69 -13.37
CA TRP A 476 0.24 20.10 -12.22
C TRP A 476 0.79 18.68 -12.51
N TRP A 477 0.07 17.83 -13.25
CA TRP A 477 0.59 16.53 -13.69
C TRP A 477 1.91 16.68 -14.47
N ALA A 478 1.95 17.59 -15.45
CA ALA A 478 3.16 17.85 -16.23
C ALA A 478 4.28 18.45 -15.37
N SER A 479 4.02 19.57 -14.67
CA SER A 479 5.05 20.24 -13.86
C SER A 479 5.60 19.37 -12.73
N HIS A 480 4.81 18.46 -12.15
CA HIS A 480 5.29 17.47 -11.18
C HIS A 480 6.33 16.53 -11.80
N VAL A 481 6.05 15.95 -12.98
CA VAL A 481 6.99 15.06 -13.66
C VAL A 481 8.26 15.83 -14.08
N LEU A 482 8.10 17.02 -14.65
CA LEU A 482 9.22 17.87 -15.08
C LEU A 482 10.13 18.29 -13.91
N ASP A 483 9.56 18.67 -12.75
CA ASP A 483 10.33 19.00 -11.55
C ASP A 483 11.11 17.78 -11.03
N TRP A 484 10.48 16.61 -10.95
CA TRP A 484 11.14 15.39 -10.49
C TRP A 484 12.25 14.92 -11.45
N LEU A 485 12.01 14.98 -12.76
CA LEU A 485 13.05 14.76 -13.77
C LEU A 485 14.21 15.76 -13.63
N LYS A 486 13.93 17.04 -13.32
CA LYS A 486 14.92 18.11 -13.27
C LYS A 486 15.79 18.11 -12.00
N TYR A 487 15.20 17.87 -10.83
CA TYR A 487 15.89 17.99 -9.53
C TYR A 487 16.13 16.65 -8.80
N GLY A 488 15.60 15.54 -9.31
CA GLY A 488 15.85 14.21 -8.76
C GLY A 488 17.29 13.73 -8.99
N LYS A 489 17.95 13.25 -7.92
CA LYS A 489 19.35 12.80 -7.96
C LYS A 489 19.52 11.44 -8.65
N HIS A 490 18.65 10.49 -8.32
CA HIS A 490 18.64 9.12 -8.83
C HIS A 490 17.18 8.69 -8.97
N LEU A 491 16.78 8.26 -10.17
CA LEU A 491 15.38 8.10 -10.55
C LEU A 491 15.13 6.75 -11.22
N LEU A 492 14.11 6.03 -10.75
CA LEU A 492 13.43 4.99 -11.52
C LEU A 492 12.10 5.57 -12.02
N VAL A 493 11.93 5.67 -13.33
CA VAL A 493 10.64 6.04 -13.94
C VAL A 493 9.81 4.78 -14.12
N VAL A 494 8.59 4.77 -13.58
CA VAL A 494 7.65 3.64 -13.69
C VAL A 494 6.34 4.13 -14.27
N HIS A 495 5.87 3.52 -15.35
CA HIS A 495 4.52 3.76 -15.85
C HIS A 495 3.52 2.82 -15.19
N TYR A 496 2.42 3.38 -14.70
CA TYR A 496 1.35 2.64 -14.02
C TYR A 496 0.73 1.57 -14.93
N GLU A 497 0.59 1.88 -16.22
CA GLU A 497 0.08 0.96 -17.24
C GLU A 497 1.01 -0.24 -17.46
N ASP A 498 2.33 -0.03 -17.57
CA ASP A 498 3.32 -1.10 -17.68
C ASP A 498 3.30 -2.03 -16.46
N LEU A 499 2.91 -1.52 -15.29
CA LEU A 499 2.73 -2.29 -14.05
C LEU A 499 1.36 -3.00 -13.98
N GLU A 500 0.32 -2.52 -14.70
CA GLU A 500 -0.92 -3.27 -14.93
C GLU A 500 -0.73 -4.40 -15.95
N GLU A 501 0.17 -4.22 -16.94
CA GLU A 501 0.44 -5.17 -18.03
C GLU A 501 1.49 -6.24 -17.64
N ALA A 502 2.64 -5.82 -17.12
CA ALA A 502 3.80 -6.66 -16.81
C ALA A 502 4.17 -6.59 -15.31
N LEU A 503 3.20 -6.94 -14.45
CA LEU A 503 3.28 -6.77 -12.99
C LEU A 503 4.56 -7.35 -12.36
N LEU A 504 4.86 -8.64 -12.59
CA LEU A 504 5.97 -9.31 -11.88
C LEU A 504 7.36 -8.77 -12.28
N PRO A 505 7.71 -8.59 -13.58
CA PRO A 505 8.96 -7.96 -13.97
C PRO A 505 9.09 -6.52 -13.46
N LYS A 506 8.05 -5.68 -13.61
CA LYS A 506 8.12 -4.27 -13.19
C LYS A 506 8.16 -4.11 -11.67
N LEU A 507 7.49 -4.98 -10.91
CA LEU A 507 7.59 -4.99 -9.46
C LEU A 507 8.96 -5.47 -8.97
N ARG A 508 9.61 -6.41 -9.67
CA ARG A 508 11.01 -6.82 -9.40
C ARG A 508 11.98 -5.63 -9.59
N GLU A 509 11.93 -4.97 -10.75
CA GLU A 509 12.72 -3.77 -11.06
C GLU A 509 12.59 -2.69 -9.97
N MET A 510 11.36 -2.49 -9.46
CA MET A 510 11.08 -1.53 -8.38
C MET A 510 11.66 -1.91 -7.01
N VAL A 511 11.72 -3.20 -6.64
CA VAL A 511 12.30 -3.62 -5.35
C VAL A 511 13.82 -3.78 -5.40
N GLU A 512 14.37 -4.11 -6.57
CA GLU A 512 15.81 -4.08 -6.84
C GLU A 512 16.36 -2.64 -6.74
N PHE A 513 15.65 -1.64 -7.27
CA PHE A 513 15.96 -0.22 -7.05
C PHE A 513 15.87 0.21 -5.57
N LEU A 514 15.02 -0.45 -4.77
CA LEU A 514 14.96 -0.27 -3.31
C LEU A 514 16.01 -1.10 -2.55
N ASN A 515 16.91 -1.78 -3.27
CA ASN A 515 17.98 -2.64 -2.73
C ASN A 515 17.44 -3.79 -1.85
N ILE A 516 16.30 -4.39 -2.24
CA ILE A 516 15.69 -5.55 -1.60
C ILE A 516 15.52 -6.68 -2.62
N THR A 517 16.18 -7.81 -2.38
CA THR A 517 15.97 -9.07 -3.11
C THR A 517 14.67 -9.74 -2.64
N VAL A 518 13.86 -10.24 -3.58
CA VAL A 518 12.58 -10.93 -3.29
C VAL A 518 12.51 -12.30 -3.95
N THR A 519 11.90 -13.28 -3.26
CA THR A 519 11.69 -14.63 -3.82
C THR A 519 10.54 -14.63 -4.82
N TYR A 520 10.60 -15.52 -5.82
CA TYR A 520 9.57 -15.59 -6.85
C TYR A 520 8.21 -16.06 -6.28
N ASP A 521 8.20 -16.96 -5.29
CA ASP A 521 6.97 -17.36 -4.59
C ASP A 521 6.29 -16.20 -3.86
N ARG A 522 7.08 -15.26 -3.31
CA ARG A 522 6.51 -14.06 -2.70
C ARG A 522 5.93 -13.12 -3.76
N LEU A 523 6.58 -12.96 -4.90
CA LEU A 523 6.04 -12.22 -6.05
C LEU A 523 4.74 -12.84 -6.59
N LEU A 524 4.65 -14.17 -6.73
CA LEU A 524 3.42 -14.87 -7.12
C LEU A 524 2.28 -14.65 -6.11
N CYS A 525 2.58 -14.64 -4.80
CA CYS A 525 1.60 -14.25 -3.80
C CYS A 525 1.13 -12.80 -3.96
N VAL A 526 2.02 -11.86 -4.33
CA VAL A 526 1.62 -10.47 -4.60
C VAL A 526 0.66 -10.41 -5.79
N GLU A 527 0.90 -11.17 -6.86
CA GLU A 527 -0.04 -11.22 -7.99
C GLU A 527 -1.41 -11.77 -7.58
N ASN A 528 -1.45 -12.89 -6.85
CA ASN A 528 -2.70 -13.46 -6.32
C ASN A 528 -3.49 -12.45 -5.46
N ASN A 529 -2.79 -11.53 -4.78
CA ASN A 529 -3.35 -10.49 -3.92
C ASN A 529 -3.37 -9.07 -4.55
N ARG A 530 -3.12 -8.93 -5.86
CA ARG A 530 -2.67 -7.64 -6.45
C ARG A 530 -3.61 -6.47 -6.28
N ASP A 531 -4.92 -6.68 -6.31
CA ASP A 531 -5.92 -5.60 -6.29
C ASP A 531 -6.09 -4.94 -4.91
N GLY A 532 -5.90 -5.72 -3.83
CA GLY A 532 -6.09 -5.29 -2.45
C GLY A 532 -7.46 -4.64 -2.17
N ASN A 533 -7.55 -3.87 -1.07
CA ASN A 533 -8.77 -3.17 -0.66
C ASN A 533 -8.81 -1.71 -1.17
N PHE A 534 -8.26 -1.48 -2.37
CA PHE A 534 -7.89 -0.14 -2.87
C PHE A 534 -8.42 0.18 -4.27
N LYS A 535 -8.90 -0.82 -5.02
CA LYS A 535 -9.58 -0.65 -6.30
C LYS A 535 -11.00 -0.10 -6.09
N ARG A 536 -11.44 0.85 -6.93
CA ARG A 536 -12.85 1.28 -6.92
C ARG A 536 -13.74 0.16 -7.46
N SER A 537 -14.74 -0.23 -6.68
CA SER A 537 -15.73 -1.23 -7.03
C SER A 537 -16.94 -0.58 -7.70
N GLY A 538 -17.12 -0.83 -8.99
CA GLY A 538 -18.26 -0.32 -9.76
C GLY A 538 -18.04 -0.52 -11.25
N ALA A 539 -19.14 -0.68 -12.00
CA ALA A 539 -19.07 -0.66 -13.46
C ALA A 539 -18.62 0.73 -13.93
N LYS A 540 -17.59 0.80 -14.77
CA LYS A 540 -17.34 2.02 -15.56
C LYS A 540 -18.58 2.26 -16.42
N GLN A 541 -19.18 3.45 -16.39
CA GLN A 541 -20.19 3.83 -17.37
C GLN A 541 -19.57 3.73 -18.78
N LYS A 542 -20.02 2.75 -19.58
CA LYS A 542 -19.55 2.60 -20.97
C LYS A 542 -19.96 3.83 -21.76
N GLY A 543 -19.00 4.46 -22.44
CA GLY A 543 -19.23 5.66 -23.25
C GLY A 543 -19.26 6.98 -22.48
N PHE A 544 -19.05 7.01 -21.16
CA PHE A 544 -18.90 8.27 -20.43
C PHE A 544 -17.55 8.95 -20.75
N GLU A 545 -17.63 10.07 -21.45
CA GLU A 545 -16.49 10.91 -21.82
C GLU A 545 -16.63 12.29 -21.13
N PRO A 546 -15.89 12.56 -20.04
CA PRO A 546 -15.96 13.84 -19.34
C PRO A 546 -15.12 14.95 -19.99
N PHE A 547 -14.21 14.66 -20.92
CA PHE A 547 -13.28 15.66 -21.47
C PHE A 547 -13.78 16.27 -22.78
N THR A 548 -13.92 17.61 -22.81
CA THR A 548 -14.20 18.37 -24.05
C THR A 548 -12.98 18.37 -24.99
N LYS A 549 -13.14 18.89 -26.21
CA LYS A 549 -12.06 18.94 -27.21
C LYS A 549 -10.89 19.83 -26.75
N GLU A 550 -11.22 20.95 -26.13
CA GLU A 550 -10.28 21.97 -25.64
C GLU A 550 -9.49 21.43 -24.44
N MET A 551 -10.17 20.69 -23.54
CA MET A 551 -9.50 19.97 -22.45
C MET A 551 -8.52 18.93 -22.97
N LYS A 552 -8.90 18.18 -24.00
CA LYS A 552 -8.04 17.16 -24.63
C LYS A 552 -6.81 17.82 -25.27
N GLU A 553 -6.99 18.88 -26.03
CA GLU A 553 -5.90 19.64 -26.64
C GLU A 553 -4.90 20.17 -25.59
N GLY A 554 -5.38 20.71 -24.47
CA GLY A 554 -4.52 21.12 -23.36
C GLY A 554 -3.78 19.95 -22.68
N ILE A 555 -4.44 18.81 -22.47
CA ILE A 555 -3.82 17.61 -21.88
C ILE A 555 -2.80 16.98 -22.84
N ASP A 556 -3.13 16.89 -24.14
CA ASP A 556 -2.28 16.29 -25.17
C ASP A 556 -0.99 17.11 -25.38
N GLN A 557 -1.05 18.46 -25.29
CA GLN A 557 0.15 19.31 -25.23
C GLN A 557 1.05 18.97 -24.04
N PHE A 558 0.49 18.78 -22.84
CA PHE A 558 1.26 18.38 -21.65
C PHE A 558 1.86 16.98 -21.78
N ILE A 559 1.16 16.03 -22.43
CA ILE A 559 1.70 14.69 -22.73
C ILE A 559 2.94 14.80 -23.63
N VAL A 560 2.90 15.58 -24.71
CA VAL A 560 4.04 15.77 -25.63
C VAL A 560 5.23 16.41 -24.92
N ILE A 561 5.01 17.42 -24.07
CA ILE A 561 6.08 18.06 -23.28
C ILE A 561 6.77 17.06 -22.34
N VAL A 562 6.00 16.19 -21.67
CA VAL A 562 6.54 15.19 -20.75
C VAL A 562 7.26 14.05 -21.48
N ASP A 563 6.71 13.56 -22.60
CA ASP A 563 7.38 12.54 -23.44
C ASP A 563 8.73 13.03 -23.95
N LYS A 564 8.80 14.27 -24.45
CA LYS A 564 10.06 14.90 -24.89
C LYS A 564 11.07 15.01 -23.74
N ALA A 565 10.66 15.49 -22.57
CA ALA A 565 11.53 15.64 -21.41
C ALA A 565 12.03 14.31 -20.81
N LEU A 566 11.28 13.21 -21.00
CA LEU A 566 11.73 11.85 -20.68
C LEU A 566 12.81 11.38 -21.65
N ARG A 567 12.59 11.53 -22.97
CA ARG A 567 13.56 11.16 -24.02
C ARG A 567 14.86 11.96 -23.91
N GLU A 568 14.77 13.26 -23.62
CA GLU A 568 15.92 14.15 -23.37
C GLU A 568 16.77 13.74 -22.16
N ARG A 569 16.29 12.83 -21.31
CA ARG A 569 17.02 12.23 -20.18
C ARG A 569 17.25 10.72 -20.34
N ASN A 570 17.21 10.22 -21.58
CA ASN A 570 17.44 8.83 -21.95
C ASN A 570 16.45 7.82 -21.32
N PHE A 571 15.27 8.26 -20.89
CA PHE A 571 14.14 7.36 -20.57
C PHE A 571 13.37 7.00 -21.85
N THR A 572 12.56 5.94 -21.80
CA THR A 572 11.81 5.35 -22.93
C THR A 572 10.76 6.26 -23.59
N GLY A 573 10.49 7.44 -23.02
CA GLY A 573 9.30 8.24 -23.31
C GLY A 573 8.06 7.70 -22.60
N LEU A 574 6.89 8.25 -22.93
CA LEU A 574 5.61 7.75 -22.42
C LEU A 574 5.12 6.54 -23.24
N PRO A 575 4.37 5.60 -22.63
CA PRO A 575 3.79 4.46 -23.35
C PRO A 575 2.89 4.92 -24.51
N LYS A 576 2.89 4.18 -25.62
CA LYS A 576 2.14 4.52 -26.85
C LYS A 576 0.62 4.71 -26.62
N MET A 577 0.05 4.19 -25.54
CA MET A 577 -1.35 4.39 -25.16
C MET A 577 -1.63 5.72 -24.41
N TYR A 578 -0.60 6.52 -24.14
CA TYR A 578 -0.71 7.90 -23.64
C TYR A 578 -0.68 8.89 -24.81
N LEU A 579 0.25 8.66 -25.74
CA LEU A 579 0.40 9.43 -26.97
C LEU A 579 -0.80 9.13 -27.88
N ARG A 580 -1.64 10.14 -28.07
CA ARG A 580 -2.91 9.98 -28.78
C ARG A 580 -2.70 9.71 -30.28
N ARG A 581 -3.64 8.98 -30.88
CA ARG A 581 -3.89 8.98 -32.34
C ARG A 581 -4.88 10.08 -32.71
#